data_AF-A0A529I7K9-F1
#
_entry.id   AF-A0A529I7K9-F1
#
_cell.length_a   1.000
_cell.length_b   1.000
_cell.length_c   1.000
_cell.angle_alpha   90.00
_cell.angle_beta   90.00
_cell.angle_gamma   90.00
#
_symmetry.space_group_name_H-M   'P 1'
#
loop_
_entity.id
_entity.type
_entity.pdbx_description
1 polymer ?
#
loop_
_entity_poly.entity_id
_entity_poly.type
_entity_poly.pdbx_seq_one_letter_code
_entity_poly.pdbx_strand_id
1 'polypeptide(L)' 'LWPGKVVTEVAPVGPFWQAEPEHQDYLERYPNGYTCHFVRPGWKLPVRERAAS' A
#
# COMPACT_ATOMS: atom_id res chain seq x y z
N LEU A 1 9.46 -3.27 10.34
CA LEU A 1 9.56 -2.08 11.21
C LEU A 1 8.33 -1.22 10.95
N TRP A 2 7.51 -0.96 11.97
CA TRP A 2 6.28 -0.14 11.92
C TRP A 2 6.04 0.54 13.28
N PRO A 3 5.32 1.68 13.34
CA PRO A 3 5.18 2.47 14.57
C PRO A 3 4.32 1.82 15.67
N GLY A 4 3.68 0.67 15.39
CA GLY A 4 2.82 -0.02 16.35
C GLY A 4 2.35 -1.37 15.84
N LYS A 5 1.38 -1.96 16.54
CA LYS A 5 0.73 -3.21 16.14
C LYS A 5 0.10 -3.06 14.76
N VAL A 6 0.38 -4.01 13.86
CA VAL A 6 -0.28 -4.10 12.55
C VAL A 6 -1.73 -4.52 12.78
N VAL A 7 -2.67 -3.76 12.22
CA VAL A 7 -4.12 -3.99 12.33
C VAL A 7 -4.74 -4.45 11.01
N THR A 8 -3.92 -4.81 10.02
CA THR A 8 -4.36 -5.30 8.72
C THR A 8 -5.15 -6.60 8.87
N GLU A 9 -6.37 -6.63 8.31
CA GLU A 9 -7.20 -7.84 8.24
C GLU A 9 -6.68 -8.82 7.20
N VAL A 10 -6.81 -10.12 7.49
CA VAL A 10 -6.54 -11.20 6.55
C VAL A 10 -7.82 -12.02 6.41
N ALA A 11 -8.47 -11.91 5.26
CA ALA A 11 -9.73 -12.57 4.94
C ALA A 11 -9.72 -13.16 3.52
N PRO A 12 -10.58 -14.16 3.22
CA PRO A 12 -10.77 -14.63 1.86
C PRO A 12 -11.28 -13.53 0.92
N VAL A 13 -10.89 -13.56 -0.35
CA VAL A 13 -11.43 -12.63 -1.35
C VAL A 13 -12.92 -12.88 -1.58
N GLY A 14 -13.72 -11.81 -1.53
CA GLY A 14 -15.14 -11.82 -1.85
C GLY A 14 -15.44 -11.18 -3.21
N PRO A 15 -16.72 -10.88 -3.51
CA PRO A 15 -17.08 -10.06 -4.67
C PRO A 15 -16.36 -8.71 -4.65
N PHE A 16 -15.80 -8.30 -5.79
CA PHE A 16 -15.14 -7.02 -5.97
C PHE A 16 -15.98 -6.12 -6.89
N TRP A 17 -16.51 -5.04 -6.35
CA TRP A 17 -17.35 -4.09 -7.08
C TRP A 17 -16.48 -3.01 -7.71
N GLN A 18 -16.50 -2.91 -9.03
CA GLN A 18 -15.71 -1.92 -9.75
C GLN A 18 -16.20 -0.50 -9.43
N ALA A 19 -15.27 0.39 -9.08
CA ALA A 19 -15.57 1.81 -8.93
C ALA A 19 -15.81 2.47 -10.29
N GLU A 20 -16.50 3.61 -10.28
CA GLU A 20 -16.87 4.39 -11.45
C GLU A 20 -15.66 4.76 -12.34
N PRO A 21 -15.84 4.96 -13.66
CA PRO A 21 -14.73 5.24 -14.58
C PRO A 21 -13.85 6.43 -14.16
N GLU A 22 -14.43 7.46 -13.55
CA GLU A 22 -13.72 8.63 -13.03
C GLU A 22 -12.79 8.34 -11.84
N HIS A 23 -12.88 7.16 -11.22
CA HIS A 23 -11.95 6.72 -10.17
C HIS A 23 -10.79 5.89 -10.71
N GLN A 24 -10.90 5.34 -11.91
CA GLN A 24 -9.84 4.56 -12.54
C GLN A 24 -8.72 5.48 -13.04
N ASP A 25 -7.47 5.14 -12.78
CA ASP A 25 -6.29 5.90 -13.22
C ASP A 25 -6.32 7.39 -12.85
N TYR A 26 -6.96 7.72 -11.71
CA TYR A 26 -7.20 9.11 -11.31
C TYR A 26 -5.91 9.94 -11.22
N LEU A 27 -4.85 9.37 -10.62
CA LEU A 27 -3.56 10.06 -10.49
C LEU A 27 -2.72 10.04 -11.79
N GLU A 28 -3.05 9.19 -12.76
CA GLU A 28 -2.45 9.28 -14.10
C GLU A 28 -3.08 10.44 -14.88
N ARG A 29 -4.42 10.59 -14.80
CA ARG A 29 -5.15 11.70 -15.44
C ARG A 29 -4.93 13.04 -14.76
N TYR A 30 -4.79 13.04 -13.43
CA TYR A 30 -4.52 14.22 -12.60
C TYR A 30 -3.26 14.00 -11.75
N PRO A 31 -2.05 14.23 -12.30
CA PRO A 31 -0.79 13.96 -11.60
C PRO A 31 -0.59 14.76 -10.29
N ASN A 32 -1.26 15.91 -10.18
CA ASN A 32 -1.26 16.75 -8.97
C ASN A 32 -2.52 16.56 -8.12
N GLY A 33 -3.26 15.47 -8.36
CA GLY A 33 -4.47 15.12 -7.62
C GLY A 33 -4.17 14.76 -6.16
N TYR A 34 -5.24 14.61 -5.38
CA TYR A 34 -5.11 14.31 -3.96
C TYR A 34 -4.51 12.92 -3.71
N THR A 35 -3.45 12.86 -2.90
CA THR A 35 -2.90 11.63 -2.33
C THR A 35 -2.19 11.91 -1.02
N CYS A 36 -2.23 10.95 -0.10
CA CYS A 36 -1.44 10.95 1.14
C CYS A 36 -0.39 9.82 1.18
N HIS A 37 -0.32 9.01 0.12
CA HIS A 37 0.53 7.82 0.06
C HIS A 37 1.92 8.15 -0.49
N PHE A 38 2.96 7.65 0.18
CA PHE A 38 4.34 7.73 -0.29
C PHE A 38 5.20 6.64 0.32
N VAL A 39 6.31 6.32 -0.34
CA VAL A 39 7.25 5.31 0.12
C VAL A 39 7.94 5.78 1.41
N ARG A 40 7.94 4.92 2.44
CA ARG A 40 8.70 5.11 3.68
C ARG A 40 9.96 4.26 3.62
N PRO A 41 11.16 4.82 3.35
CA PRO A 41 12.37 4.00 3.10
C PRO A 41 12.74 3.05 4.25
N GLY A 42 12.44 3.44 5.49
CA GLY A 42 12.68 2.61 6.69
C GLY A 42 11.63 1.54 6.96
N TRP A 43 10.48 1.54 6.27
CA TRP A 43 9.47 0.49 6.38
C TRP A 43 9.79 -0.66 5.42
N LYS A 44 11.01 -1.20 5.57
CA LYS A 44 11.58 -2.26 4.75
C LYS A 44 12.13 -3.34 5.67
N LEU A 45 11.76 -4.60 5.42
CA LEU A 45 12.37 -5.73 6.14
C LEU A 45 13.80 -5.96 5.64
N PRO A 46 14.73 -6.37 6.53
CA PRO A 46 16.06 -6.78 6.10
C PRO A 46 15.98 -8.00 5.18
N VAL A 47 16.95 -8.12 4.26
CA VAL A 47 17.12 -9.33 3.45
C VAL A 47 17.54 -10.47 4.36
N ARG A 48 16.90 -11.63 4.25
CA ARG A 48 17.07 -12.76 5.18
C ARG A 48 18.54 -13.18 5.41
N GLU A 49 19.36 -13.16 4.38
CA GLU A 49 20.80 -13.50 4.48
C GLU A 49 21.60 -12.50 5.35
N ARG A 50 21.21 -11.21 5.36
CA ARG A 50 21.84 -10.16 6.18
C ARG A 50 21.28 -10.07 7.60
N ALA A 51 20.19 -10.78 7.91
CA ALA A 51 19.53 -10.71 9.21
C ALA A 51 20.10 -11.73 10.22
N ALA A 52 20.85 -12.72 9.76
CA ALA A 52 21.41 -13.82 10.57
C ALA A 52 22.93 -13.67 10.84
N SER A 53 23.52 -12.52 10.52
CA SER A 53 24.94 -12.20 10.71
C SER A 53 25.15 -11.21 11.86
#